data_AF-A0A3D1BF45-F1
#
_entry.id   AF-A0A3D1BF45-F1
#
_cell.length_a   1.000
_cell.length_b   1.000
_cell.length_c   1.000
_cell.angle_alpha   90.00
_cell.angle_beta   90.00
_cell.angle_gamma   90.00
#
_symmetry.space_group_name_H-M   'P 1'
#
loop_
_entity.id
_entity.type
_entity.pdbx_description
1 polymer ?
#
loop_
_entity_poly.entity_id
_entity_poly.type
_entity_poly.pdbx_seq_one_letter_code
_entity_poly.pdbx_strand_id
1 'polypeptide(L)'
;GRMALSEAGFVNTYDNPKVRCRREFPTYTTFKPEGSAGGPRIDAVYVKGLEATWTCVDEVIVKGFFISDHMPVHAVVKWNPNDNGRP
;
A
#
# COMPACT_ATOMS: atom_id res chain seq x y z
N GLY A 1 10.09 10.49 7.41
CA GLY A 1 8.83 10.02 6.80
C GLY A 1 8.20 8.93 7.64
N ARG A 2 8.55 7.66 7.39
CA ARG A 2 7.92 6.50 8.05
C ARG A 2 7.96 6.52 9.58
N MET A 3 9.11 6.88 10.18
CA MET A 3 9.25 6.98 11.64
C MET A 3 8.29 8.01 12.24
N ALA A 4 8.25 9.23 11.68
CA ALA A 4 7.34 10.29 12.14
C ALA A 4 5.85 9.90 12.04
N LEU A 5 5.45 9.15 11.00
CA LEU A 5 4.09 8.63 10.88
C LEU A 5 3.78 7.57 11.95
N SER A 6 4.72 6.66 12.18
CA SER A 6 4.60 5.63 13.23
C SER A 6 4.50 6.27 14.62
N GLU A 7 5.35 7.25 14.92
CA GLU A 7 5.33 8.01 16.18
C GLU A 7 4.03 8.79 16.38
N ALA A 8 3.41 9.24 15.29
CA ALA A 8 2.10 9.87 15.32
C ALA A 8 0.93 8.86 15.41
N GLY A 9 1.19 7.56 15.51
CA GLY A 9 0.19 6.50 15.61
C GLY A 9 -0.45 6.09 14.29
N PHE A 10 0.18 6.41 13.15
CA PHE A 10 -0.24 5.90 11.85
C PHE A 10 0.42 4.57 11.54
N VAL A 11 -0.35 3.65 10.98
CA VAL A 11 0.10 2.33 10.55
C VAL A 11 -0.01 2.24 9.03
N ASN A 12 1.05 1.75 8.37
CA ASN A 12 1.00 1.45 6.95
C ASN A 12 0.13 0.22 6.71
N THR A 13 -0.90 0.35 5.89
CA THR A 13 -1.83 -0.75 5.60
C THR A 13 -1.13 -1.99 5.02
N TYR A 14 -0.03 -1.79 4.27
CA TYR A 14 0.70 -2.86 3.57
C TYR A 14 1.69 -3.64 4.44
N ASP A 15 2.00 -3.14 5.64
CA ASP A 15 2.94 -3.82 6.54
C ASP A 15 2.28 -5.01 7.27
N ASN A 16 0.94 -5.08 7.30
CA ASN A 16 0.22 -6.18 7.90
C ASN A 16 0.10 -7.38 6.92
N PRO A 17 0.80 -8.50 7.16
CA PRO A 17 0.80 -9.64 6.24
C PRO A 17 -0.53 -10.37 6.17
N LYS A 18 -1.43 -10.20 7.15
CA LYS A 18 -2.73 -10.86 7.17
C LYS A 18 -3.74 -10.25 6.19
N VAL A 19 -3.49 -9.03 5.74
CA VAL A 19 -4.45 -8.25 4.93
C VAL A 19 -3.89 -7.84 3.57
N ARG A 20 -2.59 -7.98 3.34
CA ARG A 20 -1.98 -7.69 2.03
C ARG A 20 -2.18 -8.82 1.03
N CYS A 21 -2.51 -8.49 -0.21
CA CYS A 21 -2.74 -9.46 -1.29
C CYS A 21 -1.46 -10.17 -1.79
N ARG A 22 -0.29 -9.52 -1.65
CA ARG A 22 1.00 -9.99 -2.17
C ARG A 22 2.09 -9.69 -1.13
N ARG A 23 3.03 -10.63 -0.95
CA ARG A 23 4.12 -10.50 0.03
C ARG A 23 4.98 -9.25 -0.21
N GLU A 24 5.32 -8.98 -1.45
CA GLU A 24 6.10 -7.82 -1.86
C GLU A 24 5.77 -7.51 -3.31
N PHE A 25 5.50 -6.23 -3.58
CA PHE A 25 5.32 -5.74 -4.94
C PHE A 25 5.73 -4.26 -4.98
N PRO A 26 6.48 -3.84 -6.00
CA PRO A 26 6.91 -2.46 -6.16
C PRO A 26 5.74 -1.57 -6.57
N THR A 27 5.88 -0.27 -6.35
CA THR A 27 4.91 0.70 -6.88
C THR A 27 5.49 1.55 -7.99
N TYR A 28 6.81 1.62 -8.14
CA TYR A 28 7.43 2.25 -9.31
C TYR A 28 7.68 1.22 -10.42
N THR A 29 7.31 1.57 -11.65
CA THR A 29 7.21 0.60 -12.76
C THR A 29 7.92 1.02 -14.04
N THR A 30 8.26 2.32 -14.21
CA THR A 30 8.80 2.88 -15.47
C THR A 30 7.91 2.65 -16.71
N PHE A 31 6.61 2.39 -16.52
CA PHE A 31 5.63 1.95 -17.53
C PHE A 31 5.85 0.54 -18.11
N LYS A 32 7.08 0.02 -18.11
CA LYS A 32 7.42 -1.29 -18.70
C LYS A 32 7.33 -2.43 -17.69
N PRO A 33 6.58 -3.52 -17.99
CA PRO A 33 6.53 -4.70 -17.12
C PRO A 33 7.88 -5.36 -16.87
N GLU A 34 8.75 -5.38 -17.89
CA GLU A 34 10.01 -6.14 -17.92
C GLU A 34 11.10 -5.64 -16.95
N GLY A 35 10.85 -4.57 -16.19
CA GLY A 35 11.76 -4.05 -15.16
C GLY A 35 11.06 -3.66 -13.86
N SER A 36 9.75 -3.94 -13.74
CA SER A 36 9.02 -3.56 -12.53
C SER A 36 9.43 -4.44 -11.35
N ALA A 37 9.74 -5.72 -11.57
CA ALA A 37 10.20 -6.63 -10.53
C ALA A 37 11.48 -6.11 -9.85
N GLY A 38 11.38 -5.79 -8.55
CA GLY A 38 12.49 -5.26 -7.74
C GLY A 38 12.58 -3.73 -7.69
N GLY A 39 11.65 -3.01 -8.31
CA GLY A 39 11.53 -1.55 -8.15
C GLY A 39 11.29 -1.12 -6.69
N PRO A 40 11.49 0.16 -6.36
CA PRO A 40 11.16 0.64 -5.02
C PRO A 40 9.65 0.71 -4.82
N ARG A 41 9.23 0.50 -3.57
CA ARG A 41 7.87 0.83 -3.11
C ARG A 41 7.89 2.21 -2.46
N ILE A 42 7.40 3.20 -3.20
CA ILE A 42 7.38 4.60 -2.78
C ILE A 42 5.97 5.13 -2.51
N ASP A 43 4.94 4.37 -2.88
CA ASP A 43 3.54 4.69 -2.63
C ASP A 43 3.02 3.84 -1.48
N ALA A 44 2.29 4.48 -0.56
CA ALA A 44 1.76 3.83 0.63
C ALA A 44 0.48 4.51 1.12
N VAL A 45 -0.38 3.71 1.77
CA VAL A 45 -1.58 4.20 2.45
C VAL A 45 -1.39 3.97 3.94
N TYR A 46 -1.35 5.05 4.71
CA TYR A 46 -1.27 5.05 6.16
C TYR A 46 -2.63 5.37 6.77
N VAL A 47 -2.97 4.68 7.87
CA VAL A 47 -4.24 4.86 8.57
C VAL A 47 -4.02 5.03 10.07
N LYS A 48 -4.93 5.74 10.73
CA LYS A 48 -4.99 5.90 12.20
C LYS A 48 -6.44 5.78 12.65
N GLY A 49 -6.71 4.98 13.68
CA GLY A 49 -8.07 4.70 14.15
C GLY A 49 -8.93 3.87 13.19
N LEU A 50 -8.32 3.29 12.15
CA LEU A 50 -8.97 2.40 11.19
C LEU A 50 -8.23 1.07 11.13
N GLU A 51 -8.97 0.00 10.91
CA GLU A 51 -8.42 -1.33 10.64
C GLU A 51 -8.43 -1.57 9.14
N ALA A 52 -7.26 -1.80 8.55
CA ALA A 52 -7.18 -2.30 7.18
C ALA A 52 -7.65 -3.75 7.13
N THR A 53 -8.61 -4.07 6.27
CA THR A 53 -9.11 -5.44 6.06
C THR A 53 -8.53 -6.07 4.80
N TRP A 54 -8.09 -5.25 3.85
CA TRP A 54 -7.42 -5.68 2.64
C TRP A 54 -6.55 -4.57 2.09
N THR A 55 -5.40 -4.90 1.50
CA THR A 55 -4.58 -3.92 0.77
C THR A 55 -3.81 -4.59 -0.37
N CYS A 56 -3.63 -3.89 -1.47
CA CYS A 56 -2.97 -4.44 -2.64
C CYS A 56 -2.30 -3.38 -3.50
N VAL A 57 -1.37 -3.85 -4.33
CA VAL A 57 -0.89 -3.10 -5.49
C VAL A 57 -1.52 -3.74 -6.71
N ASP A 58 -2.27 -2.96 -7.47
CA ASP A 58 -2.97 -3.49 -8.64
C ASP A 58 -2.10 -3.39 -9.89
N GLU A 59 -2.13 -4.45 -10.68
CA GLU A 59 -1.33 -4.57 -11.89
C GLU A 59 -2.25 -4.38 -13.09
N VAL A 60 -2.34 -3.14 -13.58
CA VAL A 60 -3.19 -2.81 -14.71
C VAL A 60 -2.33 -2.60 -15.95
N ILE A 61 -2.36 -3.57 -16.86
CA ILE A 61 -1.61 -3.54 -18.13
C ILE A 61 -2.57 -3.30 -19.29
N VAL A 62 -2.30 -2.27 -20.09
CA VAL A 62 -3.04 -1.94 -21.31
C VAL A 62 -2.06 -1.86 -22.48
N LYS A 63 -2.31 -2.64 -23.53
CA LYS A 63 -1.45 -2.73 -24.73
C LYS A 63 0.04 -3.02 -24.40
N GLY A 64 0.30 -3.83 -23.38
CA GLY A 64 1.65 -4.24 -22.98
C GLY A 64 2.39 -3.26 -22.05
N PHE A 65 1.76 -2.17 -21.62
CA PHE A 65 2.33 -1.19 -20.70
C PHE A 65 1.47 -1.05 -19.45
N PHE A 66 2.08 -0.68 -18.33
CA PHE A 66 1.32 -0.12 -17.22
C PHE A 66 0.70 1.20 -17.62
N ILE A 67 -0.47 1.48 -17.03
CA ILE A 67 -1.20 2.73 -17.29
C ILE A 67 -0.50 3.97 -16.70
N SER A 68 0.49 3.79 -15.82
CA SER A 68 1.34 4.82 -15.22
C SER A 68 2.72 4.22 -14.87
N ASP A 69 3.73 5.07 -14.72
CA ASP A 69 4.99 4.75 -14.06
C ASP A 69 4.85 4.44 -12.57
N HIS A 70 3.67 4.65 -12.00
CA HIS A 70 3.29 4.22 -10.65
C HIS A 70 2.13 3.22 -10.69
N MET A 71 2.18 2.22 -9.82
CA MET A 71 1.07 1.30 -9.60
C MET A 71 0.07 1.89 -8.61
N PRO A 72 -1.24 1.73 -8.86
CA PRO A 72 -2.24 2.06 -7.87
C PRO A 72 -2.10 1.17 -6.62
N VAL A 73 -2.18 1.81 -5.45
CA VAL A 73 -2.27 1.15 -4.15
C VAL A 73 -3.69 1.26 -3.65
N HIS A 74 -4.34 0.12 -3.41
CA HIS A 74 -5.70 0.04 -2.91
C HIS A 74 -5.69 -0.47 -1.48
N ALA A 75 -6.51 0.13 -0.61
CA ALA A 75 -6.75 -0.36 0.73
C ALA A 75 -8.25 -0.31 1.04
N VAL A 76 -8.78 -1.39 1.60
CA VAL A 76 -10.11 -1.43 2.20
C VAL A 76 -9.91 -1.32 3.71
N VAL A 77 -10.62 -0.37 4.31
CA VAL A 77 -10.49 -0.03 5.72
C VAL A 77 -11.87 -0.01 6.35
N LYS A 78 -11.94 -0.37 7.63
CA LYS A 78 -13.15 -0.23 8.44
C LYS A 78 -12.85 0.61 9.68
N TRP A 79 -13.87 1.31 10.14
CA TRP A 79 -13.82 1.93 11.46
C TRP A 79 -13.69 0.83 12.52
N ASN A 80 -12.72 0.98 13.42
CA ASN A 80 -12.61 0.10 14.58
C ASN A 80 -13.08 0.87 15.83
N PRO A 81 -14.35 0.74 16.24
CA PRO A 81 -14.89 1.49 17.36
C PRO A 81 -14.29 1.08 18.72
N ASN A 82 -13.54 -0.03 18.78
CA ASN A 82 -12.82 -0.45 19.99
C ASN A 82 -11.45 0.23 20.13
N ASP A 83 -11.00 0.93 19.09
CA ASP A 83 -9.77 1.70 19.08
C ASP A 83 -10.12 3.18 19.34
N ASN A 84 -10.39 3.50 20.61
CA ASN A 84 -10.88 4.80 21.08
C ASN A 84 -9.84 5.94 20.98
N GLY A 85 -9.04 5.97 19.93
CA GLY A 85 -8.06 7.03 19.66
C GLY A 85 -6.97 7.17 20.72
N ARG A 86 -6.69 6.12 21.50
CA ARG A 86 -5.58 6.13 22.45
C ARG A 86 -4.29 5.71 21.73
N PRO A 87 -3.22 6.51 21.81
CA PRO A 87 -1.90 6.10 21.32
C PRO A 87 -1.40 4.85 22.03
#